data_AF-A0A482UTN6-F1
#
_entry.id   AF-A0A482UTN6-F1
#
_cell.length_a   1.000
_cell.length_b   1.000
_cell.length_c   1.000
_cell.angle_alpha   90.00
_cell.angle_beta   90.00
_cell.angle_gamma   90.00
#
_symmetry.space_group_name_H-M   'P 1'
#
loop_
_entity.id
_entity.type
_entity.pdbx_description
1 polymer ?
#
loop_
_entity_poly.entity_id
_entity_poly.type
_entity_poly.pdbx_seq_one_letter_code
_entity_poly.pdbx_strand_id
1 'polypeptide(L)'
;MQSNQSTPSESPNPNKASGKPGSVPMGQDQSTVRSESSPPNRKFFDFYNLGEPLGQGSFSVVKTARSIETGQKVAVKIVNRQKLHPKDIEAFLQEVEVLRTLDHPNIVKMVDFFEEPTQYFLVLEYIGGGELFDRLLDKASYTEKDARDVAETMFKALRYIHDKGLVHR
;
A
#
# COMPACT_ATOMS: atom_id res chain seq x y z
N MET A 1 25.02 29.60 57.80
CA MET A 1 25.41 29.31 59.19
C MET A 1 24.15 28.95 59.96
N GLN A 2 24.15 27.78 60.62
CA GLN A 2 23.26 27.36 61.73
C GLN A 2 21.76 27.19 61.38
N SER A 3 21.00 26.17 61.79
CA SER A 3 21.16 24.83 62.38
C SER A 3 19.75 24.37 62.78
N ASN A 4 19.46 23.06 62.71
CA ASN A 4 18.65 22.20 63.64
C ASN A 4 17.44 22.78 64.39
N GLN A 5 16.35 22.09 64.76
CA GLN A 5 15.91 20.70 64.77
C GLN A 5 14.48 20.72 65.39
N SER A 6 13.60 19.82 64.93
CA SER A 6 12.71 18.94 65.73
C SER A 6 11.73 19.47 66.80
N THR A 7 10.46 19.08 66.69
CA THR A 7 9.72 18.33 67.74
C THR A 7 8.42 17.70 67.16
N PRO A 8 8.05 16.48 67.57
CA PRO A 8 6.84 15.76 67.13
C PRO A 8 5.71 15.85 68.18
N SER A 9 4.45 15.60 67.80
CA SER A 9 3.42 15.12 68.74
C SER A 9 2.29 14.37 68.04
N GLU A 10 1.80 13.37 68.75
CA GLU A 10 0.94 12.25 68.33
C GLU A 10 -0.52 12.58 68.01
N SER A 11 -1.05 11.72 67.14
CA SER A 11 -2.42 11.29 66.83
C SER A 11 -3.46 11.35 67.98
N PRO A 12 -4.78 11.36 67.69
CA PRO A 12 -5.46 10.11 67.35
C PRO A 12 -6.54 10.19 66.25
N ASN A 13 -6.59 9.12 65.47
CA ASN A 13 -7.68 8.70 64.59
C ASN A 13 -8.85 8.12 65.41
N PRO A 14 -10.10 8.36 65.02
CA PRO A 14 -11.06 7.26 65.03
C PRO A 14 -11.91 7.21 63.75
N ASN A 15 -11.85 6.03 63.15
CA ASN A 15 -12.50 5.61 61.92
C ASN A 15 -13.99 5.30 62.15
N LYS A 16 -14.91 5.76 61.29
CA LYS A 16 -16.20 5.05 61.05
C LYS A 16 -16.87 5.44 59.72
N ALA A 17 -16.66 4.55 58.75
CA ALA A 17 -17.56 4.02 57.71
C ALA A 17 -18.79 4.84 57.25
N SER A 18 -18.96 5.03 55.93
CA SER A 18 -19.82 4.16 55.07
C SER A 18 -20.22 4.85 53.74
N GLY A 19 -20.27 4.08 52.65
CA GLY A 19 -21.23 4.27 51.54
C GLY A 19 -20.82 5.07 50.28
N LYS A 20 -20.59 4.35 49.17
CA LYS A 20 -20.53 4.75 47.73
C LYS A 20 -21.82 5.49 47.26
N PRO A 21 -21.93 6.17 46.07
CA PRO A 21 -21.32 5.87 44.75
C PRO A 21 -20.77 7.11 44.00
N GLY A 22 -19.93 7.01 42.97
CA GLY A 22 -20.25 6.49 41.63
C GLY A 22 -19.17 6.97 40.65
N SER A 23 -18.79 6.08 39.76
CA SER A 23 -17.65 6.13 38.85
C SER A 23 -18.06 6.56 37.44
N VAL A 24 -17.33 7.50 36.83
CA VAL A 24 -17.18 7.61 35.38
C VAL A 24 -15.74 8.04 35.08
N PRO A 25 -14.87 7.18 34.51
CA PRO A 25 -13.62 7.63 33.90
C PRO A 25 -13.89 8.00 32.44
N MET A 26 -13.50 9.22 32.07
CA MET A 26 -13.49 9.72 30.70
C MET A 26 -12.48 8.90 29.88
N GLY A 27 -12.98 8.12 28.93
CA GLY A 27 -12.17 7.29 28.04
C GLY A 27 -11.29 8.14 27.14
N GLN A 28 -9.99 7.85 27.17
CA GLN A 28 -9.05 8.24 26.12
C GLN A 28 -9.23 7.25 24.98
N ASP A 29 -9.92 7.65 23.92
CA ASP A 29 -9.92 6.92 22.66
C ASP A 29 -8.65 7.31 21.88
N GLN A 30 -7.54 6.66 22.24
CA GLN A 30 -6.42 6.52 21.31
C GLN A 30 -6.72 5.29 20.46
N SER A 31 -7.43 5.52 19.34
CA SER A 31 -7.46 4.58 18.24
C SER A 31 -6.07 4.52 17.61
N THR A 32 -5.18 3.76 18.25
CA THR A 32 -3.95 3.26 17.64
C THR A 32 -4.38 2.39 16.47
N VAL A 33 -4.38 2.98 15.27
CA VAL A 33 -4.38 2.22 14.02
C VAL A 33 -3.15 1.32 14.11
N ARG A 34 -3.39 0.03 14.39
CA ARG A 34 -2.35 -0.98 14.36
C ARG A 34 -1.89 -1.04 12.90
N SER A 35 -0.76 -0.41 12.61
CA SER A 35 0.04 -0.79 11.45
C SER A 35 0.31 -2.28 11.63
N GLU A 36 -0.30 -3.13 10.82
CA GLU A 36 0.10 -4.51 10.72
C GLU A 36 1.58 -4.50 10.34
N SER A 37 2.43 -4.70 11.34
CA SER A 37 3.86 -4.85 11.15
C SER A 37 4.04 -6.14 10.37
N SER A 38 4.25 -6.01 9.05
CA SER A 38 4.66 -7.11 8.19
C SER A 38 5.74 -7.93 8.89
N PRO A 39 5.65 -9.27 8.90
CA PRO A 39 6.64 -10.08 9.58
C PRO A 39 8.03 -9.76 9.01
N PRO A 40 9.06 -9.63 9.87
CA PRO A 40 10.40 -9.32 9.41
C PRO A 40 10.83 -10.46 8.48
N ASN A 41 11.08 -10.14 7.21
CA ASN A 41 11.63 -11.04 6.18
C ASN A 41 10.64 -11.83 5.28
N ARG A 42 9.49 -11.27 4.85
CA ARG A 42 8.75 -11.85 3.69
C ARG A 42 9.62 -11.79 2.43
N LYS A 43 9.95 -12.94 1.83
CA LYS A 43 10.59 -13.00 0.51
C LYS A 43 9.55 -13.26 -0.57
N PHE A 44 9.74 -12.65 -1.74
CA PHE A 44 8.82 -12.81 -2.87
C PHE A 44 8.62 -14.29 -3.25
N PHE A 45 9.72 -15.05 -3.31
CA PHE A 45 9.71 -16.45 -3.73
C PHE A 45 9.04 -17.42 -2.75
N ASP A 46 8.74 -16.97 -1.53
CA ASP A 46 7.98 -17.77 -0.56
C ASP A 46 6.47 -17.80 -0.92
N PHE A 47 6.01 -16.82 -1.72
CA PHE A 47 4.58 -16.63 -2.04
C PHE A 47 4.27 -16.79 -3.53
N TYR A 48 5.26 -16.66 -4.41
CA TYR A 48 5.04 -16.61 -5.86
C TYR A 48 6.11 -17.37 -6.66
N ASN A 49 5.65 -18.07 -7.70
CA ASN A 49 6.51 -18.66 -8.73
C ASN A 49 6.57 -17.74 -9.95
N LEU A 50 7.76 -17.24 -10.32
CA LEU A 50 7.94 -16.46 -11.56
C LEU A 50 7.71 -17.32 -12.80
N GLY A 51 7.18 -16.70 -13.83
CA GLY A 51 7.02 -17.27 -15.16
C GLY A 51 7.68 -16.42 -16.24
N GLU A 52 7.06 -16.45 -17.43
CA GLU A 52 7.59 -15.83 -18.64
C GLU A 52 7.64 -14.30 -18.58
N PRO A 53 8.60 -13.66 -19.28
CA PRO A 53 8.64 -12.21 -19.43
C PRO A 53 7.43 -11.68 -20.21
N LEU A 54 6.91 -10.54 -19.76
CA LEU A 54 5.84 -9.77 -20.41
C LEU A 54 6.38 -8.50 -21.07
N GLY A 55 7.40 -7.88 -20.47
CA GLY A 55 7.97 -6.65 -20.96
C GLY A 55 9.26 -6.27 -20.23
N GLN A 56 10.01 -5.34 -20.81
CA GLN A 56 11.29 -4.90 -20.26
C GLN A 56 11.40 -3.37 -20.35
N GLY A 57 11.85 -2.75 -19.27
CA GLY A 57 12.26 -1.34 -19.23
C GLY A 57 13.73 -1.21 -18.86
N SER A 58 14.21 0.03 -18.75
CA SER A 58 15.65 0.32 -18.52
C SER A 58 16.20 -0.29 -17.22
N PHE A 59 15.41 -0.27 -16.14
CA PHE A 59 15.82 -0.74 -14.81
C PHE A 59 14.88 -1.80 -14.22
N SER A 60 13.92 -2.25 -15.02
CA SER A 60 12.89 -3.19 -14.57
C SER A 60 12.54 -4.21 -15.64
N VAL A 61 12.12 -5.40 -15.20
CA VAL A 61 11.50 -6.42 -16.06
C VAL A 61 10.13 -6.74 -15.50
N VAL A 62 9.14 -6.89 -16.38
CA VAL A 62 7.80 -7.36 -16.01
C VAL A 62 7.70 -8.83 -16.42
N LYS A 63 7.34 -9.69 -15.47
CA LYS A 63 7.11 -11.12 -15.71
C LYS A 63 5.72 -11.53 -15.26
N THR A 64 5.20 -12.61 -15.83
CA THR A 64 4.10 -13.34 -15.19
C THR A 64 4.61 -13.98 -13.89
N ALA A 65 3.70 -14.19 -12.95
CA ALA A 65 3.93 -15.10 -11.83
C ALA A 65 2.63 -15.80 -11.44
N ARG A 66 2.74 -16.80 -10.58
CA ARG A 66 1.60 -17.50 -10.00
C ARG A 66 1.74 -17.54 -8.48
N SER A 67 0.69 -17.12 -7.77
CA SER A 67 0.59 -17.27 -6.32
C SER A 67 0.65 -18.75 -5.96
N ILE A 68 1.50 -19.11 -4.99
CA ILE A 68 1.68 -20.50 -4.51
C ILE A 68 0.42 -20.96 -3.78
N GLU A 69 -0.17 -20.09 -2.95
CA GLU A 69 -1.34 -20.41 -2.14
C GLU A 69 -2.61 -20.53 -2.98
N THR A 70 -2.89 -19.54 -3.83
CA THR A 70 -4.18 -19.44 -4.53
C THR A 70 -4.13 -20.00 -5.95
N GLY A 71 -2.93 -20.19 -6.51
CA GLY A 71 -2.76 -20.49 -7.93
C GLY A 71 -3.10 -19.32 -8.85
N GLN A 72 -3.42 -18.12 -8.34
CA GLN A 72 -3.80 -16.97 -9.17
C GLN A 72 -2.63 -16.47 -10.02
N LYS A 73 -2.89 -16.19 -11.30
CA LYS A 73 -1.91 -15.59 -12.22
C LYS A 73 -1.85 -14.08 -12.00
N VAL A 74 -0.63 -13.55 -11.88
CA VAL A 74 -0.34 -12.14 -11.62
C VAL A 74 0.76 -11.62 -12.57
N ALA A 75 0.90 -10.30 -12.65
CA ALA A 75 2.04 -9.64 -13.29
C ALA A 75 2.96 -9.08 -12.20
N VAL A 76 4.27 -9.20 -12.36
CA VAL A 76 5.25 -8.72 -11.37
C VAL A 76 6.25 -7.82 -12.05
N LYS A 77 6.28 -6.55 -11.64
CA LYS A 77 7.33 -5.60 -12.04
C LYS A 77 8.49 -5.74 -11.06
N ILE A 78 9.61 -6.26 -11.56
CA ILE A 78 10.84 -6.48 -10.80
C ILE A 78 11.78 -5.32 -11.10
N VAL A 79 12.14 -4.54 -10.08
CA VAL A 79 12.98 -3.34 -10.21
C VAL A 79 14.31 -3.57 -9.51
N ASN A 80 15.43 -3.33 -10.18
CA ASN A 80 16.75 -3.47 -9.56
C ASN A 80 17.11 -2.19 -8.77
N ARG A 81 17.14 -2.30 -7.45
CA ARG A 81 17.42 -1.19 -6.52
C ARG A 81 18.81 -0.61 -6.71
N GLN A 82 19.80 -1.47 -7.02
CA GLN A 82 21.20 -1.06 -7.14
C GLN A 82 21.48 -0.22 -8.39
N LYS A 83 20.54 -0.23 -9.36
CA LYS A 83 20.66 0.55 -10.60
C LYS A 83 19.90 1.88 -10.54
N LEU A 84 19.15 2.14 -9.47
CA LEU A 84 18.36 3.36 -9.32
C LEU A 84 19.12 4.43 -8.54
N HIS A 85 18.94 5.69 -8.92
CA HIS A 85 19.37 6.80 -8.08
C HIS A 85 18.45 6.89 -6.84
N PRO A 86 18.91 7.36 -5.66
CA PRO A 86 18.07 7.48 -4.47
C PRO A 86 16.74 8.22 -4.69
N LYS A 87 16.74 9.26 -5.55
CA LYS A 87 15.51 9.98 -5.94
C LYS A 87 14.51 9.11 -6.71
N ASP A 88 14.98 8.20 -7.55
CA ASP A 88 14.11 7.30 -8.31
C ASP A 88 13.52 6.23 -7.40
N ILE A 89 14.26 5.82 -6.37
CA ILE A 89 13.75 4.91 -5.32
C ILE A 89 12.61 5.60 -4.55
N GLU A 90 12.81 6.85 -4.13
CA GLU A 90 11.78 7.60 -3.42
C GLU A 90 10.52 7.80 -4.27
N ALA A 91 10.69 8.22 -5.54
CA ALA A 91 9.57 8.36 -6.48
C ALA A 91 8.83 7.04 -6.69
N PHE A 92 9.55 5.93 -6.87
CA PHE A 92 8.94 4.61 -7.02
C PHE A 92 8.16 4.18 -5.77
N LEU A 93 8.68 4.41 -4.56
CA LEU A 93 7.97 4.06 -3.33
C LEU A 93 6.73 4.95 -3.13
N GLN A 94 6.79 6.23 -3.52
CA GLN A 94 5.62 7.09 -3.55
C GLN A 94 4.55 6.57 -4.52
N GLU A 95 4.95 6.11 -5.71
CA GLU A 95 4.02 5.46 -6.66
C GLU A 95 3.38 4.20 -6.08
N VAL A 96 4.14 3.37 -5.37
CA VAL A 96 3.62 2.17 -4.69
C VAL A 96 2.56 2.55 -3.65
N GLU A 97 2.81 3.56 -2.83
CA GLU A 97 1.84 4.02 -1.83
C GLU A 97 0.57 4.59 -2.48
N VAL A 98 0.71 5.32 -3.59
CA VAL A 98 -0.46 5.78 -4.36
C VAL A 98 -1.26 4.59 -4.88
N LEU A 99 -0.60 3.63 -5.55
CA LEU A 99 -1.24 2.44 -6.13
C LEU A 99 -1.99 1.60 -5.09
N ARG A 100 -1.47 1.50 -3.86
CA ARG A 100 -2.15 0.80 -2.74
C ARG A 100 -3.53 1.37 -2.43
N THR A 101 -3.76 2.65 -2.70
CA THR A 101 -5.04 3.32 -2.40
C THR A 101 -6.05 3.26 -3.56
N LEU A 102 -5.66 2.72 -4.71
CA LEU A 102 -6.52 2.65 -5.90
C LEU A 102 -7.27 1.32 -5.96
N ASP A 103 -8.58 1.39 -6.13
CA ASP A 103 -9.46 0.24 -6.31
C ASP A 103 -10.58 0.66 -7.27
N HIS A 104 -10.38 0.41 -8.56
CA HIS A 104 -11.29 0.82 -9.62
C HIS A 104 -11.23 -0.18 -10.77
N PRO A 105 -12.35 -0.60 -11.39
CA PRO A 105 -12.37 -1.64 -12.43
C PRO A 105 -11.59 -1.31 -13.71
N ASN A 106 -11.20 -0.05 -13.90
CA ASN A 106 -10.40 0.40 -15.05
C ASN A 106 -8.99 0.89 -14.66
N ILE A 107 -8.52 0.51 -13.46
CA ILE A 107 -7.16 0.79 -12.99
C ILE A 107 -6.58 -0.54 -12.50
N VAL A 108 -5.34 -0.82 -12.91
CA VAL A 108 -4.66 -2.04 -12.48
C VAL A 108 -4.54 -2.10 -10.96
N LYS A 109 -5.02 -3.19 -10.37
CA LYS A 109 -4.96 -3.41 -8.93
C LYS A 109 -3.58 -3.88 -8.51
N MET A 110 -3.06 -3.27 -7.45
CA MET A 110 -1.90 -3.78 -6.72
C MET A 110 -2.34 -4.91 -5.79
N VAL A 111 -1.67 -6.05 -5.90
CA VAL A 111 -1.96 -7.27 -5.13
C VAL A 111 -1.04 -7.37 -3.90
N ASP A 112 0.27 -7.16 -4.09
CA ASP A 112 1.26 -7.27 -3.03
C ASP A 112 2.53 -6.46 -3.39
N PHE A 113 3.40 -6.21 -2.41
CA PHE A 113 4.68 -5.57 -2.62
C PHE A 113 5.76 -6.14 -1.70
N PHE A 114 6.90 -6.49 -2.30
CA PHE A 114 8.06 -7.00 -1.57
C PHE A 114 9.26 -6.09 -1.78
N GLU A 115 9.86 -5.72 -0.66
CA GLU A 115 11.14 -5.04 -0.62
C GLU A 115 12.23 -6.03 -0.19
N GLU A 116 13.17 -6.29 -1.09
CA GLU A 116 14.35 -7.12 -0.83
C GLU A 116 15.63 -6.31 -1.03
N PRO A 117 16.79 -6.74 -0.50
CA PRO A 117 18.01 -5.91 -0.49
C PRO A 117 18.45 -5.36 -1.85
N THR A 118 18.24 -6.13 -2.93
CA THR A 118 18.68 -5.77 -4.28
C THR A 118 17.53 -5.45 -5.22
N GLN A 119 16.29 -5.82 -4.88
CA GLN A 119 15.15 -5.77 -5.79
C GLN A 119 13.86 -5.35 -5.08
N TYR A 120 13.00 -4.66 -5.81
CA TYR A 120 11.59 -4.51 -5.48
C TYR A 120 10.76 -5.43 -6.37
N PHE A 121 9.73 -6.05 -5.80
CA PHE A 121 8.72 -6.81 -6.52
C PHE A 121 7.35 -6.17 -6.30
N LEU A 122 6.83 -5.50 -7.33
CA LEU A 122 5.48 -4.97 -7.33
C LEU A 122 4.56 -5.99 -8.01
N VAL A 123 3.68 -6.62 -7.24
CA VAL A 123 2.73 -7.63 -7.71
C VAL A 123 1.42 -6.95 -8.07
N LEU A 124 1.00 -7.11 -9.31
CA LEU A 124 -0.18 -6.49 -9.91
C LEU A 124 -1.11 -7.58 -10.46
N GLU A 125 -2.38 -7.26 -10.62
CA GLU A 125 -3.28 -8.14 -11.35
C GLU A 125 -2.78 -8.36 -12.79
N TYR A 126 -2.98 -9.57 -13.31
CA TYR A 126 -2.59 -9.89 -14.68
C TYR A 126 -3.67 -9.45 -15.68
N ILE A 127 -3.32 -8.53 -16.57
CA ILE A 127 -4.18 -8.09 -17.67
C ILE A 127 -3.78 -8.83 -18.95
N GLY A 128 -4.56 -9.85 -19.32
CA GLY A 128 -4.29 -10.67 -20.52
C GLY A 128 -4.70 -10.03 -21.86
N GLY A 129 -5.22 -8.79 -21.84
CA GLY A 129 -5.78 -8.14 -23.01
C GLY A 129 -4.75 -7.59 -24.02
N GLY A 130 -3.46 -7.53 -23.66
CA GLY A 130 -2.46 -6.81 -24.45
C GLY A 130 -2.63 -5.29 -24.36
N GLU A 131 -1.89 -4.56 -25.20
CA GLU A 131 -1.92 -3.11 -25.20
C GLU A 131 -3.07 -2.57 -26.07
N LEU A 132 -3.63 -1.43 -25.66
CA LEU A 132 -4.68 -0.78 -26.42
C LEU A 132 -4.17 -0.33 -27.80
N PHE A 133 -2.93 0.17 -27.88
CA PHE A 133 -2.38 0.69 -29.12
C PHE A 133 -2.29 -0.39 -30.21
N ASP A 134 -1.82 -1.59 -29.85
CA ASP A 134 -1.78 -2.73 -30.77
C ASP A 134 -3.18 -3.06 -31.31
N ARG A 135 -4.18 -3.07 -30.43
CA ARG A 135 -5.59 -3.29 -30.84
C ARG A 135 -6.13 -2.20 -31.76
N LEU A 136 -5.63 -0.97 -31.64
CA LEU A 136 -6.00 0.13 -32.54
C LEU A 136 -5.37 -0.07 -33.92
N LEU A 137 -4.11 -0.52 -33.97
CA LEU A 137 -3.39 -0.77 -35.22
C LEU A 137 -3.96 -1.97 -35.99
N ASP A 138 -4.41 -3.01 -35.29
CA ASP A 138 -4.95 -4.23 -35.90
C ASP A 138 -6.34 -4.02 -36.55
N LYS A 139 -7.05 -2.94 -36.18
CA LYS A 139 -8.37 -2.64 -36.74
C LYS A 139 -8.23 -1.96 -38.11
N ALA A 140 -8.77 -2.59 -39.14
CA ALA A 140 -8.85 -2.02 -40.50
C ALA A 140 -9.68 -0.72 -40.58
N SER A 141 -10.63 -0.52 -39.66
CA SER A 141 -11.40 0.71 -39.52
C SER A 141 -11.70 0.99 -38.05
N TYR A 142 -11.50 2.24 -37.63
CA TYR A 142 -11.79 2.71 -36.27
C TYR A 142 -12.82 3.83 -36.33
N THR A 143 -14.00 3.61 -35.74
CA THR A 143 -15.11 4.57 -35.82
C THR A 143 -15.10 5.53 -34.64
N GLU A 144 -15.80 6.66 -34.77
CA GLU A 144 -16.03 7.59 -33.65
C GLU A 144 -16.75 6.89 -32.48
N LYS A 145 -17.58 5.88 -32.77
CA LYS A 145 -18.23 5.05 -31.75
C LYS A 145 -17.19 4.25 -30.95
N ASP A 146 -16.23 3.61 -31.62
CA ASP A 146 -15.15 2.88 -30.96
C ASP A 146 -14.29 3.83 -30.10
N ALA A 147 -13.96 5.01 -30.64
CA ALA A 147 -13.20 6.04 -29.94
C ALA A 147 -13.91 6.49 -28.65
N ARG A 148 -15.22 6.75 -28.74
CA ARG A 148 -16.04 7.13 -27.59
C ARG A 148 -16.01 6.06 -26.51
N ASP A 149 -16.19 4.78 -26.84
CA ASP A 149 -16.27 3.70 -25.86
C ASP A 149 -14.94 3.52 -25.10
N VAL A 150 -13.81 3.67 -25.80
CA VAL A 150 -12.47 3.69 -25.18
C VAL A 150 -12.28 4.92 -24.30
N ALA A 151 -12.62 6.11 -24.80
CA ALA A 151 -12.49 7.36 -24.07
C ALA A 151 -13.36 7.36 -22.79
N GLU A 152 -14.58 6.86 -22.85
CA GLU A 152 -15.47 6.73 -21.69
C GLU A 152 -14.83 5.87 -20.59
N THR A 153 -14.20 4.76 -20.97
CA THR A 153 -13.49 3.88 -20.03
C THR A 153 -12.31 4.61 -19.38
N MET A 154 -11.51 5.34 -20.17
CA MET A 154 -10.40 6.15 -19.67
C MET A 154 -10.87 7.26 -18.73
N PHE A 155 -11.92 7.99 -19.11
CA PHE A 155 -12.44 9.10 -18.30
C PHE A 155 -13.05 8.64 -16.98
N LYS A 156 -13.64 7.45 -16.92
CA LYS A 156 -14.06 6.84 -15.65
C LYS A 156 -12.88 6.63 -14.70
N ALA A 157 -11.78 6.08 -15.20
CA ALA A 157 -10.54 5.90 -14.42
C ALA A 157 -9.94 7.24 -14.00
N LEU A 158 -9.81 8.20 -14.93
CA LEU A 158 -9.23 9.51 -14.65
C LEU A 158 -10.06 10.30 -13.63
N ARG A 159 -11.39 10.28 -13.75
CA ARG A 159 -12.27 10.91 -12.76
C ARG A 159 -12.01 10.34 -11.37
N TYR A 160 -11.96 9.01 -11.23
CA TYR A 160 -11.67 8.37 -9.94
C TYR A 160 -10.32 8.81 -9.35
N ILE A 161 -9.27 8.90 -10.16
CA ILE A 161 -7.94 9.35 -9.72
C ILE A 161 -7.99 10.84 -9.32
N HIS A 162 -8.62 11.68 -10.13
CA HIS A 162 -8.71 13.12 -9.88
C HIS A 162 -9.57 13.45 -8.64
N ASP A 163 -10.63 12.68 -8.38
CA ASP A 163 -11.46 12.83 -7.16
C ASP A 163 -10.65 12.54 -5.88
N LYS A 164 -9.53 11.80 -6.00
CA LYS A 164 -8.56 11.55 -4.92
C LYS A 164 -7.42 12.57 -4.86
N GLY A 165 -7.44 13.61 -5.70
CA GLY A 165 -6.39 14.63 -5.78
C GLY A 165 -5.10 14.13 -6.42
N LEU A 166 -5.14 13.00 -7.12
CA LEU A 166 -3.99 12.42 -7.81
C LEU A 166 -4.00 12.85 -9.28
N VAL A 167 -2.81 12.97 -9.87
CA VAL A 167 -2.63 13.27 -11.30
C VAL A 167 -1.72 12.21 -11.89
N HIS A 168 -2.20 11.53 -12.94
CA HIS A 168 -1.36 10.65 -13.75
C HIS A 168 -0.58 11.48 -14.77
N ARG A 169 0.73 11.24 -14.91
CA ARG A 169 1.63 11.99 -15.80
C ARG A 169 2.38 11.05 -16.74
#